data_AF-A0A1H4VDE3-F1
#
_entry.id   AF-A0A1H4VDE3-F1
#
_cell.length_a   1.000
_cell.length_b   1.000
_cell.length_c   1.000
_cell.angle_alpha   90.00
_cell.angle_beta   90.00
_cell.angle_gamma   90.00
#
_symmetry.space_group_name_H-M   'P 1'
#
loop_
_entity.id
_entity.type
_entity.pdbx_description
1 polymer ?
#
loop_
_entity_poly.entity_id
_entity_poly.type
_entity_poly.pdbx_seq_one_letter_code
_entity_poly.pdbx_strand_id
1 'polypeptide(L)'
;LGEVLKANNFGLEFQQAVTGANKHSVSFMTVAKGTDGEAPAQIIGHSAESAAGIWDRRKRRMSALLTITDVDQLSNPTEFVLWLEDSVITCKLDDGKWKSNKEKHSIGRVLAVAIRNDPQGNAPFGRSRLTNSVMALNDMAVRAFVRMEGNAEFYSTPQLAILGIAEDAFSGSVEEAKFKLAMARLLALTKDEDGDIPQLKQLQQATMTPHSDMLRTVAMAFSGETGLSPSSLGVLHDQPSSAEAIRAAEHELLIDIMWQNQYVLAPAVEEIAGLAYMVKEDETSLPDEFWKLSARFRNPEFRSMSAEADALTKLAPVLPQIIQYPTLAGRVFTDDEVDSLRQEAQKGMVSDFINRVAGQSAVTPEVAAEVAKGADNQQGRASISGGGK
;
A
#
# COMPACT_ATOMS: atom_id res chain seq x y z
N LEU A 1 -1.65 -6.87 -24.12
CA LEU A 1 -1.80 -6.35 -22.74
C LEU A 1 -0.57 -6.62 -21.87
N GLY A 2 -0.13 -7.88 -21.71
CA GLY A 2 1.03 -8.20 -20.84
C GLY A 2 2.31 -7.39 -21.15
N GLU A 3 2.62 -7.18 -22.42
CA GLU A 3 3.74 -6.31 -22.85
C GLU A 3 3.59 -4.86 -22.36
N VAL A 4 2.40 -4.27 -22.52
CA VAL A 4 2.10 -2.89 -22.06
C VAL A 4 2.25 -2.79 -20.54
N LEU A 5 1.71 -3.75 -19.79
CA LEU A 5 1.80 -3.74 -18.33
C LEU A 5 3.25 -3.87 -17.84
N LYS A 6 4.05 -4.71 -18.51
CA LYS A 6 5.47 -4.88 -18.19
C LYS A 6 6.28 -3.63 -18.52
N ALA A 7 6.03 -3.01 -19.68
CA ALA A 7 6.72 -1.80 -20.12
C ALA A 7 6.46 -0.60 -19.19
N ASN A 8 5.29 -0.53 -18.56
CA ASN A 8 4.93 0.52 -17.59
C ASN A 8 5.30 0.18 -16.14
N ASN A 9 5.94 -0.97 -15.86
CA ASN A 9 6.14 -1.46 -14.49
C ASN A 9 4.86 -1.39 -13.64
N PHE A 10 3.73 -1.82 -14.24
CA PHE A 10 2.39 -1.55 -13.73
C PHE A 10 2.18 -1.99 -12.28
N GLY A 11 2.80 -3.10 -11.86
CA GLY A 11 2.70 -3.58 -10.48
C GLY A 11 3.19 -2.55 -9.45
N LEU A 12 4.31 -1.87 -9.72
CA LEU A 12 4.83 -0.83 -8.84
C LEU A 12 3.93 0.42 -8.88
N GLU A 13 3.62 0.90 -10.08
CA GLU A 13 2.84 2.12 -10.30
C GLU A 13 1.46 2.02 -9.65
N PHE A 14 0.79 0.87 -9.82
CA PHE A 14 -0.52 0.60 -9.25
C PHE A 14 -0.46 0.55 -7.71
N GLN A 15 0.58 -0.03 -7.11
CA GLN A 15 0.72 -0.07 -5.65
C GLN A 15 0.99 1.31 -5.04
N GLN A 16 1.73 2.16 -5.74
CA GLN A 16 1.89 3.56 -5.35
C GLN A 16 0.56 4.31 -5.40
N ALA A 17 -0.23 4.09 -6.46
CA ALA A 17 -1.58 4.63 -6.58
C ALA A 17 -2.50 4.16 -5.44
N VAL A 18 -2.54 2.85 -5.13
CA VAL A 18 -3.31 2.31 -3.99
C VAL A 18 -2.88 2.94 -2.67
N THR A 19 -1.58 3.14 -2.46
CA THR A 19 -1.05 3.83 -1.28
C THR A 19 -1.52 5.28 -1.22
N GLY A 20 -1.50 6.00 -2.35
CA GLY A 20 -2.06 7.35 -2.47
C GLY A 20 -3.55 7.39 -2.15
N ALA A 21 -4.33 6.45 -2.66
CA ALA A 21 -5.76 6.33 -2.38
C ALA A 21 -6.04 6.07 -0.89
N ASN A 22 -5.24 5.26 -0.22
CA ASN A 22 -5.36 5.05 1.23
C ASN A 22 -5.12 6.32 2.04
N LYS A 23 -4.23 7.22 1.57
CA LYS A 23 -3.91 8.50 2.22
C LYS A 23 -4.93 9.60 1.93
N HIS A 24 -5.33 9.76 0.66
CA HIS A 24 -6.13 10.90 0.21
C HIS A 24 -7.55 10.52 -0.23
N SER A 25 -8.01 9.31 0.10
CA SER A 25 -9.23 8.66 -0.42
C SER A 25 -9.14 8.18 -1.87
N VAL A 26 -8.45 8.94 -2.73
CA VAL A 26 -8.31 8.67 -4.15
C VAL A 26 -6.90 8.93 -4.64
N SER A 27 -6.50 8.21 -5.66
CA SER A 27 -5.45 8.60 -6.59
C SER A 27 -5.95 8.36 -8.01
N PHE A 28 -5.24 8.86 -9.01
CA PHE A 28 -5.65 8.73 -10.40
C PHE A 28 -4.61 7.96 -11.19
N MET A 29 -5.04 7.25 -12.22
CA MET A 29 -4.15 6.65 -13.21
C MET A 29 -4.58 7.10 -14.58
N THR A 30 -3.68 7.77 -15.31
CA THR A 30 -3.93 8.23 -16.67
C THR A 30 -3.39 7.23 -17.67
N VAL A 31 -4.06 7.10 -18.82
CA VAL A 31 -3.61 6.25 -19.92
C VAL A 31 -3.44 7.11 -21.17
N ALA A 32 -2.21 7.32 -21.60
CA ALA A 32 -1.92 8.15 -22.78
C ALA A 32 -1.23 7.35 -23.87
N LYS A 33 -1.28 7.84 -25.11
CA LYS A 33 -0.52 7.24 -26.20
C LYS A 33 0.97 7.52 -25.96
N GLY A 34 1.79 6.48 -26.01
CA GLY A 34 3.25 6.66 -25.93
C GLY A 34 3.83 7.24 -27.21
N THR A 35 5.00 7.85 -27.08
CA THR A 35 5.84 8.34 -28.18
C THR A 35 6.89 7.32 -28.61
N ASP A 36 7.73 7.66 -29.59
CA ASP A 36 8.74 6.73 -30.12
C ASP A 36 9.72 6.26 -29.03
N GLY A 37 9.78 4.95 -28.82
CA GLY A 37 10.62 4.31 -27.78
C GLY A 37 9.93 4.12 -26.43
N GLU A 38 8.69 4.59 -26.28
CA GLU A 38 7.85 4.39 -25.08
C GLU A 38 6.89 3.19 -25.25
N ALA A 39 6.26 2.76 -24.16
CA ALA A 39 5.19 1.78 -24.25
C ALA A 39 4.03 2.34 -25.09
N PRO A 40 3.40 1.55 -25.99
CA PRO A 40 2.34 2.03 -26.88
C PRO A 40 1.19 2.75 -26.16
N ALA A 41 0.86 2.29 -24.95
CA ALA A 41 0.01 3.01 -24.02
C ALA A 41 0.80 3.23 -22.71
N GLN A 42 1.02 4.49 -22.36
CA GLN A 42 1.64 4.94 -21.11
C GLN A 42 0.59 4.94 -20.00
N ILE A 43 0.90 4.29 -18.88
CA ILE A 43 0.04 4.21 -17.69
C ILE A 43 0.80 4.88 -16.56
N ILE A 44 0.30 6.02 -16.08
CA ILE A 44 0.98 6.86 -15.08
C ILE A 44 0.04 7.13 -13.91
N GLY A 45 0.54 6.95 -12.69
CA GLY A 45 -0.14 7.27 -11.45
C GLY A 45 0.04 8.72 -11.04
N HIS A 46 -1.02 9.32 -10.51
CA HIS A 46 -1.05 10.69 -10.00
C HIS A 46 -1.62 10.72 -8.60
N SER A 47 -0.90 11.36 -7.68
CA SER A 47 -1.39 11.63 -6.32
C SER A 47 -2.54 12.64 -6.36
N ALA A 48 -3.45 12.57 -5.39
CA ALA A 48 -4.47 13.61 -5.20
C ALA A 48 -3.88 14.97 -4.77
N GLU A 49 -2.60 15.03 -4.40
CA GLU A 49 -1.89 16.29 -4.15
C GLU A 49 -1.62 17.07 -5.44
N SER A 50 -1.46 16.37 -6.56
CA SER A 50 -1.15 16.95 -7.88
C SER A 50 -2.28 16.74 -8.90
N ALA A 51 -3.43 16.21 -8.49
CA ALA A 51 -4.53 15.90 -9.41
C ALA A 51 -5.91 16.07 -8.78
N ALA A 52 -6.87 16.51 -9.59
CA ALA A 52 -8.25 16.71 -9.21
C ALA A 52 -9.19 16.30 -10.33
N GLY A 53 -10.29 15.60 -10.02
CA GLY A 53 -11.20 15.11 -11.04
C GLY A 53 -12.66 15.20 -10.67
N ILE A 54 -13.52 15.04 -11.67
CA ILE A 54 -14.98 15.09 -11.53
C ILE A 54 -15.56 13.71 -11.82
N TRP A 55 -16.34 13.19 -10.87
CA TRP A 55 -16.99 11.89 -10.99
C TRP A 55 -18.40 11.99 -11.56
N ASP A 56 -18.69 11.23 -12.62
CA ASP A 56 -20.04 11.07 -13.14
C ASP A 56 -20.73 9.87 -12.48
N ARG A 57 -21.70 10.13 -11.59
CA ARG A 57 -22.46 9.08 -10.88
C ARG A 57 -23.31 8.23 -11.83
N ARG A 58 -23.81 8.79 -12.94
CA ARG A 58 -24.68 8.09 -13.90
C ARG A 58 -23.85 7.15 -14.77
N LYS A 59 -22.71 7.61 -15.28
CA LYS A 59 -21.78 6.79 -16.07
C LYS A 59 -20.90 5.90 -15.19
N ARG A 60 -20.84 6.15 -13.88
CA ARG A 60 -20.02 5.46 -12.86
C ARG A 60 -18.53 5.48 -13.21
N ARG A 61 -18.04 6.60 -13.74
CA ARG A 61 -16.65 6.79 -14.18
C ARG A 61 -16.25 8.28 -14.12
N MET A 62 -14.99 8.56 -14.42
CA MET A 62 -14.47 9.93 -14.54
C MET A 62 -15.13 10.69 -15.70
N SER A 63 -15.46 11.97 -15.47
CA SER A 63 -15.98 12.90 -16.49
C SER A 63 -14.96 13.94 -16.93
N ALA A 64 -14.03 14.29 -16.04
CA ALA A 64 -12.85 15.08 -16.34
C ALA A 64 -11.78 14.82 -15.27
N LEU A 65 -10.51 15.02 -15.63
CA LEU A 65 -9.38 15.01 -14.70
C LEU A 65 -8.46 16.19 -15.04
N LEU A 66 -7.88 16.80 -14.01
CA LEU A 66 -6.76 17.74 -14.09
C LEU A 66 -5.57 17.09 -13.39
N THR A 67 -4.41 17.10 -14.03
CA THR A 67 -3.13 16.65 -13.45
C THR A 67 -2.08 17.73 -13.61
N ILE A 68 -1.37 18.06 -12.55
CA ILE A 68 -0.18 18.93 -12.58
C ILE A 68 1.01 18.05 -12.93
N THR A 69 1.67 18.34 -14.05
CA THR A 69 2.77 17.51 -14.59
C THR A 69 4.13 18.14 -14.38
N ASP A 70 4.20 19.46 -14.15
CA ASP A 70 5.45 20.16 -13.87
C ASP A 70 5.23 21.31 -12.88
N VAL A 71 6.26 21.58 -12.07
CA VAL A 71 6.29 22.66 -11.09
C VAL A 71 7.64 23.37 -11.10
N ASP A 72 7.65 24.66 -10.75
CA ASP A 72 8.89 25.41 -10.56
C ASP A 72 9.62 25.04 -9.25
N GLN A 73 10.78 25.67 -9.01
CA GLN A 73 11.57 25.46 -7.79
C GLN A 73 10.84 25.84 -6.49
N LEU A 74 9.76 26.62 -6.60
CA LEU A 74 8.91 27.07 -5.48
C LEU A 74 7.63 26.23 -5.37
N SER A 75 7.51 25.14 -6.12
CA SER A 75 6.32 24.28 -6.20
C SER A 75 5.08 24.95 -6.78
N ASN A 76 5.23 26.01 -7.58
CA ASN A 76 4.12 26.57 -8.35
C ASN A 76 3.94 25.76 -9.65
N PRO A 77 2.70 25.40 -10.04
CA PRO A 77 2.46 24.69 -11.30
C PRO A 77 2.94 25.46 -12.53
N THR A 78 3.80 24.83 -13.33
CA THR A 78 4.29 25.32 -14.63
C THR A 78 3.64 24.58 -15.80
N GLU A 79 3.14 23.37 -15.57
CA GLU A 79 2.40 22.58 -16.55
C GLU A 79 1.26 21.80 -15.90
N PHE A 80 0.10 21.81 -16.55
CA PHE A 80 -1.00 20.92 -16.20
C PHE A 80 -1.70 20.38 -17.45
N VAL A 81 -2.32 19.23 -17.29
CA VAL A 81 -3.04 18.52 -18.35
C VAL A 81 -4.49 18.33 -17.92
N LEU A 82 -5.41 18.70 -18.80
CA LEU A 82 -6.84 18.44 -18.68
C LEU A 82 -7.22 17.24 -19.53
N TRP A 83 -7.78 16.22 -18.91
CA TRP A 83 -8.27 15.01 -19.55
C TRP A 83 -9.79 15.09 -19.67
N LEU A 84 -10.31 15.14 -20.88
CA LEU A 84 -11.73 15.22 -21.20
C LEU A 84 -12.17 13.99 -22.01
N GLU A 85 -13.47 13.85 -22.27
CA GLU A 85 -14.00 12.68 -22.99
C GLU A 85 -13.61 12.62 -24.47
N ASP A 86 -13.32 13.77 -25.09
CA ASP A 86 -13.05 13.94 -26.52
C ASP A 86 -11.63 14.47 -26.80
N SER A 87 -10.91 14.85 -25.75
CA SER A 87 -9.64 15.56 -25.89
C SER A 87 -8.79 15.59 -24.63
N VAL A 88 -7.49 15.71 -24.85
CA VAL A 88 -6.49 16.03 -23.82
C VAL A 88 -5.93 17.42 -24.13
N ILE A 89 -5.90 18.29 -23.13
CA ILE A 89 -5.42 19.68 -23.28
C ILE A 89 -4.23 19.87 -22.35
N THR A 90 -3.05 20.06 -22.93
CA THR A 90 -1.83 20.35 -22.19
C THR A 90 -1.62 21.86 -22.14
N CYS A 91 -1.55 22.40 -20.94
CA CYS A 91 -1.34 23.82 -20.67
C CYS A 91 0.04 24.03 -20.06
N LYS A 92 0.92 24.75 -20.75
CA LYS A 92 2.28 25.08 -20.30
C LYS A 92 2.41 26.58 -20.09
N LEU A 93 3.08 26.97 -19.01
CA LEU A 93 3.46 28.35 -18.75
C LEU A 93 4.72 28.67 -19.56
N ASP A 94 4.61 29.62 -20.50
CA ASP A 94 5.71 30.07 -21.34
C ASP A 94 5.73 31.60 -21.37
N ASP A 95 6.86 32.18 -20.94
CA ASP A 95 7.07 33.63 -20.81
C ASP A 95 5.93 34.36 -20.06
N GLY A 96 5.51 33.79 -18.92
CA GLY A 96 4.45 34.34 -18.07
C GLY A 96 3.03 34.23 -18.63
N LYS A 97 2.83 33.52 -19.75
CA LYS A 97 1.53 33.28 -20.36
C LYS A 97 1.26 31.79 -20.52
N TRP A 98 0.04 31.37 -20.19
CA TRP A 98 -0.38 30.00 -20.43
C TRP A 98 -0.66 29.76 -21.91
N LYS A 99 0.01 28.76 -22.49
CA LYS A 99 -0.24 28.25 -23.84
C LYS A 99 -0.88 26.88 -23.72
N SER A 100 -1.95 26.65 -24.47
CA SER A 100 -2.67 25.37 -24.50
C SER A 100 -2.48 24.66 -25.83
N ASN A 101 -2.11 23.38 -25.80
CA ASN A 101 -2.18 22.47 -26.93
C ASN A 101 -3.35 21.50 -26.71
N LYS A 102 -4.24 21.37 -27.69
CA LYS A 102 -5.41 20.47 -27.61
C LYS A 102 -5.26 19.32 -28.58
N GLU A 103 -5.17 18.12 -28.05
CA GLU A 103 -5.13 16.87 -28.79
C GLU A 103 -6.49 16.20 -28.70
N LYS A 104 -7.13 15.98 -29.85
CA LYS A 104 -8.44 15.32 -29.91
C LYS A 104 -8.26 13.81 -30.04
N HIS A 105 -9.13 13.05 -29.40
CA HIS A 105 -9.20 11.60 -29.57
C HIS A 105 -10.66 11.14 -29.71
N SER A 106 -10.86 10.01 -30.38
CA SER A 106 -12.21 9.51 -30.69
C SER A 106 -12.79 8.58 -29.62
N ILE A 107 -12.01 8.24 -28.57
CA ILE A 107 -12.33 7.20 -27.57
C ILE A 107 -13.66 7.44 -26.83
N GLY A 108 -14.10 8.70 -26.69
CA GLY A 108 -15.40 9.03 -26.08
C GLY A 108 -15.48 8.76 -24.57
N ARG A 109 -14.32 8.69 -23.91
CA ARG A 109 -14.15 8.49 -22.47
C ARG A 109 -12.91 9.26 -22.02
N VAL A 110 -12.92 9.73 -20.77
CA VAL A 110 -11.73 10.29 -20.15
C VAL A 110 -10.68 9.20 -20.03
N LEU A 111 -9.46 9.49 -20.49
CA LEU A 111 -8.34 8.55 -20.43
C LEU A 111 -7.70 8.50 -19.03
N ALA A 112 -8.54 8.38 -18.01
CA ALA A 112 -8.11 8.29 -16.63
C ALA A 112 -9.09 7.52 -15.76
N VAL A 113 -8.55 6.79 -14.79
CA VAL A 113 -9.28 5.96 -13.83
C VAL A 113 -8.97 6.43 -12.41
N ALA A 114 -10.00 6.51 -11.57
CA ALA A 114 -9.82 6.79 -10.15
C ALA A 114 -9.58 5.49 -9.38
N ILE A 115 -8.42 5.38 -8.75
CA ILE A 115 -8.11 4.35 -7.75
C ILE A 115 -8.62 4.87 -6.42
N ARG A 116 -9.59 4.18 -5.82
CA ARG A 116 -10.39 4.70 -4.69
C ARG A 116 -10.27 3.77 -3.50
N ASN A 117 -10.23 4.33 -2.29
CA ASN A 117 -10.35 3.57 -1.05
C ASN A 117 -11.72 3.81 -0.41
N ASP A 118 -12.47 2.75 -0.08
CA ASP A 118 -13.81 2.84 0.54
C ASP A 118 -14.80 3.83 -0.16
N PRO A 119 -15.13 3.63 -1.45
CA PRO A 119 -16.14 4.44 -2.14
C PRO A 119 -17.54 4.22 -1.56
N GLN A 120 -18.17 5.32 -1.13
CA GLN A 120 -19.53 5.32 -0.57
C GLN A 120 -20.50 6.08 -1.49
N GLY A 121 -21.82 5.86 -1.33
CA GLY A 121 -22.83 6.51 -2.19
C GLY A 121 -22.76 8.05 -2.15
N ASN A 122 -22.45 8.63 -0.99
CA ASN A 122 -22.25 10.06 -0.80
C ASN A 122 -20.83 10.53 -1.17
N ALA A 123 -19.82 9.66 -1.09
CA ALA A 123 -18.41 9.93 -1.36
C ALA A 123 -17.88 9.02 -2.49
N PRO A 124 -18.11 9.37 -3.77
CA PRO A 124 -17.76 8.49 -4.90
C PRO A 124 -16.25 8.28 -5.09
N PHE A 125 -15.43 9.23 -4.63
CA PHE A 125 -13.97 9.14 -4.58
C PHE A 125 -13.44 8.40 -3.33
N GLY A 126 -14.34 8.01 -2.43
CA GLY A 126 -13.99 7.23 -1.25
C GLY A 126 -13.64 8.04 -0.03
N ARG A 127 -13.00 7.36 0.94
CA ARG A 127 -12.56 7.92 2.22
C ARG A 127 -11.11 7.55 2.50
N SER A 128 -10.39 8.47 3.15
CA SER A 128 -9.03 8.20 3.63
C SER A 128 -9.07 7.22 4.82
N ARG A 129 -8.04 6.37 4.92
CA ARG A 129 -7.77 5.61 6.15
C ARG A 129 -7.30 6.50 7.30
N LEU A 130 -6.74 7.67 6.99
CA LEU A 130 -6.38 8.71 7.95
C LEU A 130 -7.61 9.55 8.27
N THR A 131 -8.54 8.98 9.03
CA THR A 131 -9.77 9.67 9.45
C THR A 131 -9.47 10.81 10.42
N ASN A 132 -10.41 11.73 10.59
CA ASN A 132 -10.30 12.79 11.59
C ASN A 132 -10.10 12.23 13.01
N SER A 133 -10.70 11.08 13.33
CA SER A 133 -10.51 10.38 14.60
C SER A 133 -9.05 9.92 14.77
N VAL A 134 -8.49 9.28 13.73
CA VAL A 134 -7.10 8.82 13.70
C VAL A 134 -6.13 9.98 13.89
N MET A 135 -6.36 11.11 13.20
CA MET A 135 -5.54 12.32 13.34
C MET A 135 -5.63 12.89 14.77
N ALA A 136 -6.83 12.99 15.33
CA ALA A 136 -7.02 13.52 16.69
C ALA A 136 -6.37 12.63 17.76
N LEU A 137 -6.42 11.30 17.59
CA LEU A 137 -5.74 10.33 18.46
C LEU A 137 -4.22 10.47 18.38
N ASN A 138 -3.68 10.62 17.18
CA ASN A 138 -2.26 10.89 16.98
C ASN A 138 -1.83 12.21 17.67
N ASP A 139 -2.59 13.30 17.50
CA ASP A 139 -2.31 14.58 18.17
C ASP A 139 -2.40 14.49 19.70
N MET A 140 -3.27 13.63 20.23
CA MET A 140 -3.32 13.33 21.67
C MET A 140 -2.07 12.58 22.14
N ALA A 141 -1.60 11.60 21.38
CA ALA A 141 -0.37 10.87 21.68
C ALA A 141 0.87 11.78 21.65
N VAL A 142 1.00 12.62 20.61
CA VAL A 142 2.10 13.60 20.50
C VAL A 142 2.11 14.54 21.71
N ARG A 143 0.94 15.06 22.12
CA ARG A 143 0.84 15.90 23.34
C ARG A 143 1.22 15.16 24.61
N ALA A 144 0.90 13.87 24.72
CA ALA A 144 1.32 13.06 25.87
C ALA A 144 2.85 12.88 25.91
N PHE A 145 3.50 12.61 24.77
CA PHE A 145 4.96 12.56 24.68
C PHE A 145 5.61 13.90 25.07
N VAL A 146 5.12 15.03 24.54
CA VAL A 146 5.67 16.36 24.87
C VAL A 146 5.52 16.67 26.37
N ARG A 147 4.39 16.30 26.98
CA ARG A 147 4.19 16.47 28.43
C ARG A 147 5.11 15.57 29.25
N MET A 148 5.38 14.36 28.76
CA MET A 148 6.31 13.44 29.39
C MET A 148 7.73 14.00 29.34
N GLU A 149 8.23 14.45 28.19
CA GLU A 149 9.54 15.10 28.08
C GLU A 149 9.64 16.35 28.97
N GLY A 150 8.61 17.20 28.96
CA GLY A 150 8.58 18.39 29.82
C GLY A 150 8.60 18.08 31.32
N ASN A 151 7.88 17.04 31.75
CA ASN A 151 7.94 16.58 33.15
C ASN A 151 9.30 15.97 33.49
N ALA A 152 9.91 15.21 32.57
CA ALA A 152 11.21 14.60 32.79
C ALA A 152 12.27 15.68 33.01
N GLU A 153 12.25 16.71 32.18
CA GLU A 153 13.14 17.87 32.31
C GLU A 153 12.88 18.63 33.62
N PHE A 154 11.61 18.88 33.97
CA PHE A 154 11.26 19.62 35.19
C PHE A 154 11.68 18.90 36.48
N TYR A 155 11.61 17.56 36.52
CA TYR A 155 12.02 16.75 37.66
C TYR A 155 13.48 16.26 37.60
N SER A 156 14.21 16.55 36.52
CA SER A 156 15.65 16.28 36.41
C SER A 156 16.45 17.04 37.48
N THR A 157 15.96 18.21 37.90
CA THR A 157 16.55 19.01 38.97
C THR A 157 15.81 18.74 40.29
N PRO A 158 16.51 18.33 41.37
CA PRO A 158 15.89 18.13 42.68
C PRO A 158 15.22 19.42 43.19
N GLN A 159 13.91 19.35 43.43
CA GLN A 159 13.17 20.47 44.01
C GLN A 159 13.22 20.38 45.54
N LEU A 160 13.83 21.39 46.14
CA LEU A 160 14.03 21.49 47.58
C LEU A 160 13.20 22.65 48.11
N ALA A 161 12.29 22.37 49.02
CA ALA A 161 11.66 23.38 49.85
C ALA A 161 12.45 23.47 51.17
N ILE A 162 12.87 24.68 51.52
CA ILE A 162 13.53 24.94 52.80
C ILE A 162 12.51 25.69 53.66
N LEU A 163 12.12 25.06 54.78
CA LEU A 163 11.15 25.60 55.72
C LEU A 163 11.91 26.14 56.95
N GLY A 164 11.49 27.31 57.46
CA GLY A 164 12.10 27.94 58.64
C GLY A 164 13.29 28.86 58.35
N ILE A 165 13.38 29.43 57.14
CA ILE A 165 14.37 30.48 56.83
C ILE A 165 13.92 31.81 57.44
N ALA A 166 14.82 32.50 58.14
CA ALA A 166 14.59 33.85 58.68
C ALA A 166 14.32 34.88 57.55
N GLU A 167 13.42 35.82 57.80
CA GLU A 167 12.88 36.75 56.78
C GLU A 167 13.96 37.69 56.19
N ASP A 168 15.05 37.92 56.93
CA ASP A 168 16.22 38.70 56.54
C ASP A 168 17.07 38.01 55.43
N ALA A 169 16.97 36.70 55.27
CA ALA A 169 17.67 35.94 54.23
C ALA A 169 17.13 36.20 52.81
N PHE A 170 15.90 36.73 52.69
CA PHE A 170 15.29 37.11 51.41
C PHE A 170 15.44 38.60 51.10
N SER A 171 16.09 39.37 51.97
CA SER A 171 16.38 40.79 51.74
C SER A 171 17.68 40.97 50.94
N GLY A 172 17.61 41.67 49.81
CA GLY A 172 18.73 41.93 48.89
C GLY A 172 18.38 41.73 47.41
N SER A 173 19.38 41.82 46.53
CA SER A 173 19.23 41.51 45.10
C SER A 173 18.97 40.01 44.86
N VAL A 174 18.32 39.66 43.74
CA VAL A 174 17.94 38.25 43.42
C VAL A 174 19.14 37.30 43.42
N GLU A 175 20.33 37.80 43.09
CA GLU A 175 21.58 37.03 43.10
C GLU A 175 22.12 36.79 44.51
N GLU A 176 22.04 37.77 45.40
CA GLU A 176 22.41 37.63 46.82
C GLU A 176 21.47 36.67 47.54
N ALA A 177 20.17 36.71 47.24
CA ALA A 177 19.19 35.77 47.78
C ALA A 177 19.46 34.32 47.31
N LYS A 178 19.81 34.12 46.03
CA LYS A 178 20.21 32.80 45.50
C LYS A 178 21.51 32.29 46.13
N PHE A 179 22.49 33.17 46.31
CA PHE A 179 23.77 32.83 46.96
C PHE A 179 23.59 32.49 48.45
N LYS A 180 22.81 33.28 49.19
CA LYS A 180 22.44 32.98 50.59
C LYS A 180 21.64 31.69 50.71
N LEU A 181 20.73 31.39 49.77
CA LEU A 181 19.99 30.12 49.74
C LEU A 181 20.92 28.91 49.43
N ALA A 182 21.89 29.08 48.54
CA ALA A 182 22.92 28.07 48.27
C ALA A 182 23.87 27.87 49.46
N MET A 183 24.23 28.95 50.16
CA MET A 183 24.97 28.89 51.42
C MET A 183 24.13 28.27 52.55
N ALA A 184 22.82 28.54 52.61
CA ALA A 184 21.90 27.89 53.54
C ALA A 184 21.74 26.39 53.27
N ARG A 185 21.83 25.94 52.00
CA ARG A 185 21.93 24.50 51.67
C ARG A 185 23.22 23.87 52.22
N LEU A 186 24.32 24.64 52.26
CA LEU A 186 25.59 24.21 52.85
C LEU A 186 25.56 24.26 54.40
N LEU A 187 24.93 25.30 54.96
CA LEU A 187 24.80 25.57 56.40
C LEU A 187 23.66 24.79 57.07
N ALA A 188 22.71 24.21 56.34
CA ALA A 188 21.72 23.26 56.89
C ALA A 188 22.37 21.99 57.46
N LEU A 189 23.67 21.79 57.25
CA LEU A 189 24.50 20.79 57.93
C LEU A 189 25.12 21.27 59.26
N THR A 190 24.97 22.54 59.64
CA THR A 190 25.52 23.12 60.88
C THR A 190 24.43 23.87 61.63
N LYS A 191 24.11 23.36 62.83
CA LYS A 191 23.14 23.89 63.80
C LYS A 191 23.31 25.40 64.06
N ASP A 192 22.19 26.11 64.24
CA ASP A 192 22.14 27.45 64.84
C ASP A 192 21.93 27.35 66.38
N GLU A 193 22.27 28.42 67.11
CA GLU A 193 22.39 28.52 68.57
C GLU A 193 21.03 28.44 69.33
N ASP A 194 19.89 28.66 68.67
CA ASP A 194 18.54 28.62 69.29
C ASP A 194 17.79 27.28 69.11
N GLY A 195 18.41 26.27 68.50
CA GLY A 195 17.92 24.89 68.56
C GLY A 195 16.80 24.49 67.57
N ASP A 196 16.29 25.41 66.75
CA ASP A 196 15.39 25.08 65.64
C ASP A 196 16.18 24.73 64.37
N ILE A 197 16.01 23.49 63.91
CA ILE A 197 16.75 22.93 62.77
C ILE A 197 15.95 23.19 61.49
N PRO A 198 16.49 23.92 60.49
CA PRO A 198 15.81 24.12 59.23
C PRO A 198 15.53 22.76 58.55
N GLN A 199 14.26 22.48 58.31
CA GLN A 199 13.86 21.20 57.70
C GLN A 199 13.92 21.31 56.19
N LEU A 200 14.86 20.58 55.61
CA LEU A 200 14.98 20.41 54.16
C LEU A 200 13.96 19.36 53.72
N LYS A 201 12.85 19.79 53.11
CA LYS A 201 11.83 18.88 52.58
C LYS A 201 12.02 18.75 51.08
N GLN A 202 12.41 17.56 50.63
CA GLN A 202 12.36 17.23 49.21
C GLN A 202 10.90 17.21 48.78
N LEU A 203 10.56 17.97 47.75
CA LEU A 203 9.23 17.89 47.15
C LEU A 203 9.09 16.54 46.45
N GLN A 204 7.92 15.89 46.58
CA GLN A 204 7.70 14.63 45.87
C GLN A 204 7.81 14.88 44.36
N GLN A 205 8.69 14.14 43.71
CA GLN A 205 8.77 14.12 42.25
C GLN A 205 7.48 13.49 41.71
N ALA A 206 6.86 14.10 40.69
CA ALA A 206 5.70 13.47 40.07
C ALA A 206 6.14 12.22 39.31
N THR A 207 5.28 11.21 39.31
CA THR A 207 5.52 9.97 38.57
C THR A 207 5.15 10.15 37.10
N MET A 208 5.81 9.38 36.23
CA MET A 208 5.53 9.37 34.79
C MET A 208 4.41 8.42 34.39
N THR A 209 3.97 7.57 35.33
CA THR A 209 2.94 6.54 35.12
C THR A 209 1.64 7.08 34.51
N PRO A 210 1.09 8.24 34.93
CA PRO A 210 -0.14 8.77 34.34
C PRO A 210 -0.03 9.04 32.83
N HIS A 211 1.15 9.46 32.34
CA HIS A 211 1.37 9.69 30.91
C HIS A 211 1.45 8.39 30.13
N SER A 212 2.12 7.37 30.68
CA SER A 212 2.16 6.04 30.05
C SER A 212 0.78 5.37 29.99
N ASP A 213 -0.05 5.57 31.01
CA ASP A 213 -1.43 5.05 31.03
C ASP A 213 -2.31 5.79 30.01
N MET A 214 -2.16 7.11 29.90
CA MET A 214 -2.82 7.88 28.85
C MET A 214 -2.42 7.39 27.44
N LEU A 215 -1.14 7.15 27.19
CA LEU A 215 -0.66 6.60 25.91
C LEU A 215 -1.27 5.23 25.63
N ARG A 216 -1.38 4.36 26.64
CA ARG A 216 -2.04 3.05 26.48
C ARG A 216 -3.51 3.20 26.13
N THR A 217 -4.24 4.12 26.78
CA THR A 217 -5.64 4.40 26.44
C THR A 217 -5.80 4.92 25.01
N VAL A 218 -4.92 5.84 24.58
CA VAL A 218 -4.94 6.38 23.21
C VAL A 218 -4.61 5.28 22.19
N ALA A 219 -3.64 4.41 22.46
CA ALA A 219 -3.32 3.28 21.60
C ALA A 219 -4.50 2.30 21.47
N MET A 220 -5.22 2.01 22.55
CA MET A 220 -6.42 1.17 22.50
C MET A 220 -7.55 1.80 21.68
N ALA A 221 -7.77 3.12 21.83
CA ALA A 221 -8.74 3.83 21.00
C ALA A 221 -8.34 3.86 19.51
N PHE A 222 -7.04 4.04 19.22
CA PHE A 222 -6.51 3.99 17.86
C PHE A 222 -6.65 2.61 17.22
N SER A 223 -6.38 1.55 17.99
CA SER A 223 -6.62 0.16 17.60
C SER A 223 -8.09 -0.05 17.22
N GLY A 224 -9.03 0.43 18.03
CA GLY A 224 -10.46 0.34 17.75
C GLY A 224 -10.92 1.08 16.49
N GLU A 225 -10.32 2.24 16.16
CA GLU A 225 -10.66 3.00 14.95
C GLU A 225 -10.03 2.44 13.66
N THR A 226 -8.89 1.76 13.76
CA THR A 226 -8.12 1.31 12.59
C THR A 226 -8.22 -0.19 12.30
N GLY A 227 -8.75 -0.97 13.25
CA GLY A 227 -8.72 -2.43 13.21
C GLY A 227 -7.32 -3.02 13.40
N LEU A 228 -6.30 -2.21 13.71
CA LEU A 228 -4.96 -2.68 14.03
C LEU A 228 -4.93 -3.27 15.43
N SER A 229 -4.17 -4.35 15.62
CA SER A 229 -4.01 -4.93 16.95
C SER A 229 -3.21 -4.01 17.88
N PRO A 230 -3.50 -3.97 19.20
CA PRO A 230 -2.71 -3.19 20.15
C PRO A 230 -1.24 -3.59 20.21
N SER A 231 -0.92 -4.85 19.93
CA SER A 231 0.46 -5.34 19.86
C SER A 231 1.22 -4.74 18.68
N SER A 232 0.55 -4.50 17.54
CA SER A 232 1.13 -3.77 16.40
C SER A 232 1.51 -2.32 16.76
N LEU A 233 0.84 -1.73 17.75
CA LEU A 233 1.13 -0.37 18.26
C LEU A 233 2.21 -0.36 19.36
N GLY A 234 2.82 -1.50 19.67
CA GLY A 234 3.84 -1.62 20.71
C GLY A 234 3.28 -1.74 22.14
N VAL A 235 1.96 -1.92 22.30
CA VAL A 235 1.36 -2.28 23.60
C VAL A 235 1.59 -3.77 23.82
N LEU A 236 2.73 -4.11 24.42
CA LEU A 236 3.09 -5.47 24.76
C LEU A 236 2.05 -6.07 25.72
N HIS A 237 1.53 -7.24 25.35
CA HIS A 237 0.86 -8.16 26.25
C HIS A 237 1.88 -9.20 26.74
N ASP A 238 1.75 -9.67 27.97
CA ASP A 238 2.71 -10.59 28.60
C ASP A 238 2.78 -11.99 27.96
N GLN A 239 1.95 -12.30 26.97
CA GLN A 239 1.88 -13.63 26.35
C GLN A 239 2.05 -13.57 24.82
N PRO A 240 2.95 -14.39 24.23
CA PRO A 240 3.06 -14.50 22.79
C PRO A 240 1.74 -15.00 22.21
N SER A 241 1.23 -14.26 21.21
CA SER A 241 -0.05 -14.58 20.56
C SER A 241 0.11 -15.80 19.65
N SER A 242 -0.82 -16.76 19.71
CA SER A 242 -0.86 -17.87 18.77
C SER A 242 -1.17 -17.38 17.34
N ALA A 243 -0.79 -18.15 16.31
CA ALA A 243 -1.11 -17.80 14.93
C ALA A 243 -2.62 -17.70 14.64
N GLU A 244 -3.47 -18.33 15.45
CA GLU A 244 -4.92 -18.17 15.40
C GLU A 244 -5.38 -16.88 16.06
N ALA A 245 -4.76 -16.49 17.18
CA ALA A 245 -5.06 -15.22 17.85
C ALA A 245 -4.63 -14.01 17.01
N ILE A 246 -3.47 -14.09 16.33
CA ILE A 246 -3.03 -13.06 15.37
C ILE A 246 -4.03 -12.95 14.22
N ARG A 247 -4.42 -14.08 13.61
CA ARG A 247 -5.43 -14.08 12.54
C ARG A 247 -6.78 -13.54 13.00
N ALA A 248 -7.22 -13.87 14.20
CA ALA A 248 -8.46 -13.35 14.77
C ALA A 248 -8.39 -11.82 14.97
N ALA A 249 -7.23 -11.30 15.39
CA ALA A 249 -7.02 -9.87 15.57
C ALA A 249 -6.99 -9.09 14.24
N GLU A 250 -6.48 -9.69 13.16
CA GLU A 250 -6.40 -9.06 11.83
C GLU A 250 -7.61 -9.36 10.93
N HIS A 251 -8.56 -10.18 11.39
CA HIS A 251 -9.64 -10.73 10.57
C HIS A 251 -10.51 -9.66 9.92
N GLU A 252 -10.86 -8.61 10.65
CA GLU A 252 -11.67 -7.49 10.13
C GLU A 252 -10.94 -6.75 9.01
N LEU A 253 -9.66 -6.42 9.22
CA LEU A 253 -8.82 -5.79 8.22
C LEU A 253 -8.65 -6.66 6.96
N LEU A 254 -8.55 -7.99 7.13
CA LEU A 254 -8.48 -8.93 6.02
C LEU A 254 -9.77 -8.93 5.20
N ILE A 255 -10.95 -8.93 5.84
CA ILE A 255 -12.24 -8.86 5.14
C ILE A 255 -12.32 -7.55 4.33
N ASP A 256 -11.96 -6.43 4.94
CA ASP A 256 -11.97 -5.13 4.28
C ASP A 256 -11.07 -5.11 3.04
N ILE A 257 -9.84 -5.63 3.16
CA ILE A 257 -8.89 -5.71 2.03
C ILE A 257 -9.43 -6.65 0.95
N MET A 258 -10.04 -7.79 1.31
CA MET A 258 -10.62 -8.71 0.35
C MET A 258 -11.74 -8.04 -0.46
N TRP A 259 -12.66 -7.32 0.20
CA TRP A 259 -13.74 -6.60 -0.48
C TRP A 259 -13.22 -5.43 -1.31
N GLN A 260 -12.26 -4.69 -0.80
CA GLN A 260 -11.59 -3.61 -1.51
C GLN A 260 -10.90 -4.12 -2.79
N ASN A 261 -10.15 -5.22 -2.69
CA ASN A 261 -9.48 -5.84 -3.84
C ASN A 261 -10.48 -6.35 -4.88
N GLN A 262 -11.53 -7.04 -4.43
CA GLN A 262 -12.50 -7.69 -5.32
C GLN A 262 -13.47 -6.72 -5.98
N TYR A 263 -14.00 -5.74 -5.24
CA TYR A 263 -15.11 -4.90 -5.73
C TYR A 263 -14.70 -3.49 -6.14
N VAL A 264 -13.52 -3.02 -5.71
CA VAL A 264 -13.06 -1.65 -6.00
C VAL A 264 -11.85 -1.65 -6.91
N LEU A 265 -10.78 -2.37 -6.53
CA LEU A 265 -9.52 -2.35 -7.27
C LEU A 265 -9.57 -3.22 -8.53
N ALA A 266 -10.19 -4.40 -8.51
CA ALA A 266 -10.29 -5.25 -9.70
C ALA A 266 -11.03 -4.57 -10.87
N PRO A 267 -12.21 -3.97 -10.69
CA PRO A 267 -12.86 -3.20 -11.76
C PRO A 267 -12.02 -2.00 -12.23
N ALA A 268 -11.27 -1.34 -11.35
CA ALA A 268 -10.39 -0.24 -11.73
C ALA A 268 -9.23 -0.72 -12.62
N VAL A 269 -8.62 -1.87 -12.31
CA VAL A 269 -7.58 -2.49 -13.14
C VAL A 269 -8.14 -2.91 -14.50
N GLU A 270 -9.34 -3.48 -14.54
CA GLU A 270 -10.03 -3.83 -15.79
C GLU A 270 -10.32 -2.58 -16.64
N GLU A 271 -10.73 -1.48 -16.03
CA GLU A 271 -10.93 -0.20 -16.72
C GLU A 271 -9.62 0.36 -17.29
N ILE A 272 -8.52 0.32 -16.52
CA ILE A 272 -7.19 0.72 -17.00
C ILE A 272 -6.75 -0.15 -18.17
N ALA A 273 -6.91 -1.47 -18.07
CA ALA A 273 -6.57 -2.40 -19.15
C ALA A 273 -7.39 -2.12 -20.41
N GLY A 274 -8.66 -1.73 -20.25
CA GLY A 274 -9.55 -1.40 -21.36
C GLY A 274 -9.13 -0.10 -22.04
N LEU A 275 -8.83 0.94 -21.27
CA LEU A 275 -8.29 2.19 -21.80
C LEU A 275 -6.93 1.97 -22.49
N ALA A 276 -6.05 1.15 -21.91
CA ALA A 276 -4.75 0.83 -22.50
C ALA A 276 -4.90 0.10 -23.83
N TYR A 277 -5.90 -0.78 -23.96
CA TYR A 277 -6.23 -1.42 -25.24
C TYR A 277 -6.76 -0.40 -26.26
N MET A 278 -7.76 0.40 -25.88
CA MET A 278 -8.35 1.43 -26.76
C MET A 278 -7.31 2.42 -27.27
N VAL A 279 -6.41 2.88 -26.40
CA VAL A 279 -5.33 3.83 -26.75
C VAL A 279 -4.29 3.16 -27.66
N LYS A 280 -3.96 1.90 -27.41
CA LYS A 280 -2.98 1.16 -28.23
C LYS A 280 -3.50 0.92 -29.65
N GLU A 281 -4.74 0.46 -29.79
CA GLU A 281 -5.33 0.08 -31.07
C GLU A 281 -6.06 1.26 -31.77
N ASP A 282 -6.13 2.42 -31.10
CA ASP A 282 -6.88 3.62 -31.55
C ASP A 282 -8.38 3.33 -31.82
N GLU A 283 -8.95 2.40 -31.04
CA GLU A 283 -10.34 1.98 -31.15
C GLU A 283 -11.22 2.60 -30.05
N THR A 284 -12.47 2.89 -30.40
CA THR A 284 -13.46 3.49 -29.49
C THR A 284 -14.25 2.45 -28.68
N SER A 285 -14.23 1.20 -29.12
CA SER A 285 -14.97 0.09 -28.51
C SER A 285 -14.00 -0.99 -28.07
N LEU A 286 -14.36 -1.69 -27.00
CA LEU A 286 -13.65 -2.90 -26.60
C LEU A 286 -14.20 -4.08 -27.41
N PRO A 287 -13.36 -5.06 -27.78
CA PRO A 287 -13.83 -6.32 -28.34
C PRO A 287 -14.82 -6.99 -27.39
N ASP A 288 -15.79 -7.73 -27.94
CA ASP A 288 -16.76 -8.45 -27.10
C ASP A 288 -16.05 -9.35 -26.09
N GLU A 289 -14.94 -9.99 -26.43
CA GLU A 289 -14.22 -10.85 -25.49
C GLU A 289 -13.72 -10.14 -24.23
N PHE A 290 -13.61 -8.81 -24.23
CA PHE A 290 -13.14 -8.02 -23.10
C PHE A 290 -14.06 -8.15 -21.87
N TRP A 291 -15.35 -8.46 -22.02
CA TRP A 291 -16.24 -8.70 -20.86
C TRP A 291 -15.81 -9.93 -20.04
N LYS A 292 -14.98 -10.83 -20.61
CA LYS A 292 -14.43 -11.99 -19.91
C LYS A 292 -13.15 -11.66 -19.14
N LEU A 293 -12.56 -10.48 -19.36
CA LEU A 293 -11.37 -10.07 -18.63
C LEU A 293 -11.75 -9.85 -17.17
N SER A 294 -11.01 -10.50 -16.26
CA SER A 294 -11.18 -10.31 -14.82
C SER A 294 -9.82 -10.09 -14.16
N ALA A 295 -9.70 -9.04 -13.36
CA ALA A 295 -8.53 -8.84 -12.52
C ALA A 295 -8.64 -9.70 -11.24
N ARG A 296 -7.55 -10.36 -10.86
CA ARG A 296 -7.48 -11.15 -9.63
C ARG A 296 -6.30 -10.71 -8.79
N PHE A 297 -6.58 -10.38 -7.55
CA PHE A 297 -5.55 -10.07 -6.56
C PHE A 297 -5.15 -11.35 -5.82
N ARG A 298 -3.88 -11.42 -5.43
CA ARG A 298 -3.40 -12.45 -4.52
C ARG A 298 -4.18 -12.34 -3.20
N ASN A 299 -4.39 -13.49 -2.55
CA ASN A 299 -5.03 -13.51 -1.24
C ASN A 299 -4.18 -12.69 -0.25
N PRO A 300 -4.75 -11.68 0.44
CA PRO A 300 -4.01 -10.91 1.45
C PRO A 300 -3.66 -11.73 2.69
N GLU A 301 -4.36 -12.84 2.95
CA GLU A 301 -4.05 -13.72 4.08
C GLU A 301 -2.74 -14.47 3.83
N PHE A 302 -1.75 -14.30 4.74
CA PHE A 302 -0.55 -15.12 4.73
C PHE A 302 -0.91 -16.57 5.11
N ARG A 303 -0.88 -17.46 4.13
CA ARG A 303 -0.98 -18.90 4.35
C ARG A 303 0.40 -19.52 4.25
N SER A 304 0.71 -20.45 5.15
CA SER A 304 1.94 -21.22 5.01
C SER A 304 1.86 -22.08 3.76
N MET A 305 2.99 -22.26 3.07
CA MET A 305 3.10 -23.18 1.93
C MET A 305 2.56 -24.58 2.27
N SER A 306 2.75 -25.03 3.51
CA SER A 306 2.19 -26.30 3.99
C SER A 306 0.66 -26.33 4.01
N ALA A 307 0.00 -25.25 4.42
CA ALA A 307 -1.46 -25.16 4.45
C ALA A 307 -2.05 -25.12 3.03
N GLU A 308 -1.37 -24.46 2.10
CA GLU A 308 -1.81 -24.42 0.71
C GLU A 308 -1.58 -25.76 -0.01
N ALA A 309 -0.44 -26.42 0.23
CA ALA A 309 -0.15 -27.74 -0.31
C ALA A 309 -1.12 -28.82 0.23
N ASP A 310 -1.48 -28.77 1.51
CA ASP A 310 -2.50 -29.65 2.09
C ASP A 310 -3.87 -29.42 1.42
N ALA A 311 -4.26 -28.16 1.20
CA ALA A 311 -5.49 -27.84 0.48
C ALA A 311 -5.49 -28.37 -0.96
N LEU A 312 -4.37 -28.25 -1.69
CA LEU A 312 -4.24 -28.83 -3.03
C LEU A 312 -4.31 -30.37 -3.01
N THR A 313 -3.66 -31.00 -2.04
CA THR A 313 -3.66 -32.47 -1.88
C THR A 313 -5.07 -33.00 -1.63
N LYS A 314 -5.88 -32.28 -0.85
CA LYS A 314 -7.30 -32.61 -0.61
C LYS A 314 -8.19 -32.40 -1.83
N LEU A 315 -7.86 -31.45 -2.70
CA LEU A 315 -8.60 -31.19 -3.93
C LEU A 315 -8.19 -32.10 -5.09
N ALA A 316 -6.96 -32.62 -5.09
CA ALA A 316 -6.40 -33.44 -6.17
C ALA A 316 -7.25 -34.66 -6.57
N PRO A 317 -7.89 -35.42 -5.65
CA PRO A 317 -8.76 -36.54 -6.03
C PRO A 317 -10.03 -36.13 -6.78
N VAL A 318 -10.52 -34.90 -6.57
CA VAL A 318 -11.76 -34.38 -7.17
C VAL A 318 -11.47 -33.63 -8.47
N LEU A 319 -10.29 -33.02 -8.58
CA LEU A 319 -9.83 -32.25 -9.73
C LEU A 319 -8.48 -32.81 -10.22
N PRO A 320 -8.47 -33.91 -10.99
CA PRO A 320 -7.24 -34.55 -11.45
C PRO A 320 -6.37 -33.67 -12.37
N GLN A 321 -6.88 -32.52 -12.83
CA GLN A 321 -6.17 -31.56 -13.68
C GLN A 321 -5.90 -30.21 -12.98
N ILE A 322 -5.70 -30.19 -11.65
CA ILE A 322 -5.41 -28.94 -10.90
C ILE A 322 -4.29 -28.10 -11.53
N ILE A 323 -3.23 -28.74 -12.01
CA ILE A 323 -2.07 -28.07 -12.65
C ILE A 323 -2.48 -27.34 -13.94
N GLN A 324 -3.52 -27.80 -14.62
CA GLN A 324 -4.02 -27.16 -15.84
C GLN A 324 -4.81 -25.88 -15.55
N TYR A 325 -5.30 -25.70 -14.32
CA TYR A 325 -6.01 -24.51 -13.89
C TYR A 325 -5.03 -23.51 -13.27
N PRO A 326 -4.69 -22.41 -13.99
CA PRO A 326 -3.65 -21.48 -13.54
C PRO A 326 -4.07 -20.72 -12.28
N THR A 327 -5.37 -20.54 -12.12
CA THR A 327 -6.00 -19.91 -10.97
C THR A 327 -5.90 -20.74 -9.68
N LEU A 328 -5.75 -22.06 -9.80
CA LEU A 328 -5.56 -22.96 -8.66
C LEU A 328 -4.08 -23.24 -8.42
N ALA A 329 -3.30 -23.45 -9.48
CA ALA A 329 -1.87 -23.65 -9.41
C ALA A 329 -1.13 -22.40 -8.90
N GLY A 330 -1.54 -21.20 -9.34
CA GLY A 330 -0.97 -19.92 -8.92
C GLY A 330 -1.25 -19.52 -7.47
N ARG A 331 -1.97 -20.36 -6.70
CA ARG A 331 -2.04 -20.20 -5.25
C ARG A 331 -0.70 -20.57 -4.59
N VAL A 332 -0.08 -21.65 -5.05
CA VAL A 332 1.15 -22.21 -4.46
C VAL A 332 2.39 -21.84 -5.26
N PHE A 333 2.27 -21.80 -6.58
CA PHE A 333 3.38 -21.54 -7.49
C PHE A 333 3.36 -20.11 -7.99
N THR A 334 4.53 -19.60 -8.38
CA THR A 334 4.65 -18.32 -9.10
C THR A 334 4.09 -18.45 -10.52
N ASP A 335 3.73 -17.32 -11.14
CA ASP A 335 3.14 -17.33 -12.49
C ASP A 335 4.08 -18.01 -13.51
N ASP A 336 5.40 -17.79 -13.40
CA ASP A 336 6.42 -18.41 -14.26
C ASP A 336 6.50 -19.95 -14.05
N GLU A 337 6.38 -20.42 -12.81
CA GLU A 337 6.36 -21.85 -12.48
C GLU A 337 5.06 -22.51 -12.98
N VAL A 338 3.91 -21.84 -12.84
CA VAL A 338 2.63 -22.32 -13.36
C VAL A 338 2.67 -22.48 -14.88
N ASP A 339 3.23 -21.50 -15.59
CA ASP A 339 3.38 -21.56 -17.04
C ASP A 339 4.34 -22.66 -17.47
N SER A 340 5.45 -22.84 -16.74
CA SER A 340 6.41 -23.93 -16.99
C SER A 340 5.76 -25.31 -16.78
N LEU A 341 5.05 -25.51 -15.66
CA LEU A 341 4.33 -26.75 -15.35
C LEU A 341 3.24 -27.07 -16.37
N ARG A 342 2.56 -26.05 -16.90
CA ARG A 342 1.56 -26.21 -17.96
C ARG A 342 2.17 -26.62 -19.28
N GLN A 343 3.29 -26.01 -19.67
CA GLN A 343 4.02 -26.41 -20.88
C GLN A 343 4.49 -27.85 -20.78
N GLU A 344 4.95 -28.29 -19.60
CA GLU A 344 5.35 -29.67 -19.36
C GLU A 344 4.15 -30.63 -19.38
N ALA A 345 3.03 -30.28 -18.74
CA ALA A 345 1.80 -31.06 -18.78
C ALA A 345 1.22 -31.20 -20.20
N GLN A 346 1.30 -30.13 -21.01
CA GLN A 346 0.90 -30.17 -22.42
C GLN A 346 1.79 -31.10 -23.24
N LYS A 347 3.12 -31.05 -23.03
CA LYS A 347 4.07 -31.98 -23.69
C LYS A 347 3.75 -33.43 -23.34
N GLY A 348 3.49 -33.72 -22.06
CA GLY A 348 3.09 -35.05 -21.59
C GLY A 348 1.78 -35.57 -22.20
N MET A 349 0.75 -34.72 -22.31
CA MET A 349 -0.51 -35.09 -22.95
C MET A 349 -0.34 -35.38 -24.45
N VAL A 350 0.51 -34.63 -25.15
CA VAL A 350 0.81 -34.85 -26.56
C VAL A 350 1.56 -36.18 -26.75
N SER A 351 2.55 -36.49 -25.90
CA SER A 351 3.22 -37.80 -25.95
C SER A 351 2.26 -38.97 -25.66
N ASP A 352 1.35 -38.81 -24.70
CA ASP A 352 0.35 -39.83 -24.37
C ASP A 352 -0.71 -40.02 -25.46
N PHE A 353 -1.05 -38.95 -26.19
CA PHE A 353 -1.92 -39.00 -27.36
C PHE A 353 -1.22 -39.70 -28.53
N ILE A 354 0.04 -39.35 -28.82
CA ILE A 354 0.85 -40.02 -29.84
C ILE A 354 0.97 -41.52 -29.54
N ASN A 355 1.26 -41.89 -28.30
CA ASN A 355 1.37 -43.29 -27.88
C ASN A 355 0.02 -44.05 -27.99
N ARG A 356 -1.12 -43.38 -27.70
CA ARG A 356 -2.45 -43.98 -27.87
C ARG A 356 -2.85 -44.12 -29.34
N VAL A 357 -2.55 -43.13 -30.18
CA VAL A 357 -2.79 -43.18 -31.62
C VAL A 357 -1.91 -44.24 -32.29
N ALA A 358 -0.65 -44.36 -31.87
CA ALA A 358 0.25 -45.44 -32.28
C ALA A 358 -0.22 -46.83 -31.80
N GLY A 359 -0.95 -46.90 -30.69
CA GLY A 359 -1.48 -48.14 -30.13
C GLY A 359 -2.87 -48.58 -30.63
N GLN A 360 -3.69 -47.68 -31.21
CA GLN A 360 -5.11 -47.95 -31.53
C GLN A 360 -5.48 -48.10 -33.01
N SER A 361 -4.57 -48.04 -33.98
CA SER A 361 -4.94 -48.35 -35.37
C SER A 361 -3.82 -48.98 -36.16
N ALA A 362 -4.19 -49.93 -37.00
CA ALA A 362 -3.42 -50.37 -38.15
C ALA A 362 -3.06 -49.15 -39.00
N VAL A 363 -1.88 -48.60 -38.76
CA VAL A 363 -1.37 -47.41 -39.45
C VAL A 363 -0.91 -47.85 -40.84
N THR A 364 -1.47 -47.27 -41.90
CA THR A 364 -0.88 -47.36 -43.24
C THR A 364 0.57 -46.84 -43.16
N PRO A 365 1.54 -47.47 -43.84
CA PRO A 365 2.97 -47.24 -43.64
C PRO A 365 3.41 -45.76 -43.82
N GLU A 366 2.59 -44.94 -44.47
CA GLU A 366 2.78 -43.50 -44.67
C GLU A 366 2.65 -42.67 -43.37
N VAL A 367 1.70 -42.99 -42.49
CA VAL A 367 1.49 -42.24 -41.23
C VAL A 367 2.50 -42.67 -40.16
N ALA A 368 2.97 -43.92 -40.20
CA ALA A 368 4.05 -44.40 -39.34
C ALA A 368 5.40 -43.72 -39.67
N ALA A 369 5.65 -43.45 -40.95
CA ALA A 369 6.86 -42.77 -41.41
C ALA A 369 6.92 -41.29 -41.01
N GLU A 370 5.79 -40.58 -41.01
CA GLU A 370 5.72 -39.18 -40.55
C GLU A 370 5.81 -39.07 -39.01
N VAL A 371 5.25 -40.02 -38.26
CA VAL A 371 5.39 -40.06 -36.80
C VAL A 371 6.84 -40.36 -36.39
N ALA A 372 7.56 -41.22 -37.12
CA ALA A 372 8.98 -41.49 -36.86
C ALA A 372 9.87 -40.26 -37.13
N LYS A 373 9.62 -39.50 -38.21
CA LYS A 373 10.33 -38.24 -38.49
C LYS A 373 10.07 -37.17 -37.42
N GLY A 374 8.86 -37.14 -36.85
CA GLY A 374 8.52 -36.25 -35.74
C GLY A 374 9.29 -36.56 -34.45
N ALA A 375 9.52 -37.84 -34.16
CA ALA A 375 10.28 -38.29 -32.98
C ALA A 375 11.79 -38.02 -33.11
N ASP A 376 12.38 -38.22 -34.29
CA ASP A 376 13.80 -37.92 -34.55
C ASP A 376 14.11 -36.40 -34.47
N ASN A 377 13.18 -35.56 -34.91
CA ASN A 377 13.32 -34.10 -34.78
C ASN A 377 13.28 -33.61 -33.32
N GLN A 378 12.67 -34.36 -32.40
CA GLN A 378 12.68 -34.05 -30.98
C GLN A 378 13.98 -34.45 -30.30
N GLN A 379 14.58 -35.60 -30.67
CA GLN A 379 15.90 -36.01 -30.16
C GLN A 379 17.03 -35.11 -30.67
N GLY A 380 16.94 -34.61 -31.90
CA GLY A 380 17.90 -33.65 -32.47
C GLY A 380 17.86 -32.25 -31.85
N ARG A 381 16.73 -31.83 -31.27
CA ARG A 381 16.61 -30.52 -30.59
C ARG A 381 17.07 -30.56 -29.12
N ALA A 382 16.91 -31.69 -28.43
CA ALA A 382 17.39 -31.86 -27.05
C ALA A 382 18.91 -31.93 -26.95
N SER A 383 19.62 -32.38 -27.99
CA SER A 383 21.08 -32.44 -28.02
C SER A 383 21.76 -31.10 -28.29
N ILE A 384 21.05 -30.11 -28.87
CA ILE A 384 21.60 -28.78 -29.17
C ILE A 384 21.55 -27.85 -27.95
N SER A 385 20.66 -28.07 -26.97
CA SER A 385 20.59 -27.23 -25.75
C SER A 385 21.53 -27.66 -24.61
N GLY A 386 22.35 -28.70 -24.81
CA GLY A 386 23.25 -29.25 -23.79
C GLY A 386 24.74 -28.92 -23.95
N GLY A 387 25.11 -28.05 -24.91
CA GLY A 387 26.51 -27.80 -25.27
C GLY A 387 26.83 -26.33 -25.46
N GLY A 388 26.92 -25.56 -24.38
CA GLY A 388 27.46 -24.21 -24.36
C GLY A 388 27.97 -23.88 -22.97
N LYS A 389 29.29 -23.88 -22.81
CA LYS A 389 30.00 -23.40 -21.62
C LYS A 389 29.83 -21.89 -21.45
#